data_AF-A0A7Y3DAJ3-F1
#
_entry.id   AF-A0A7Y3DAJ3-F1
#
_cell.length_a   1.000
_cell.length_b   1.000
_cell.length_c   1.000
_cell.angle_alpha   90.00
_cell.angle_beta   90.00
_cell.angle_gamma   90.00
#
_symmetry.space_group_name_H-M   'P 1'
#
loop_
_entity.id
_entity.type
_entity.pdbx_description
1 polymer ?
#
loop_
_entity_poly.entity_id
_entity_poly.type
_entity_poly.pdbx_seq_one_letter_code
_entity_poly.pdbx_strand_id
1 'polypeptide(L)'
;ALKRATIAGGQLAEAEERRAFLESLRDEIEAHAEDPEALAAIAGRDAVARLLARYAPPPPRPEPRPDARRGGKRVLPKRLQPKRYRASGDLEIWVGKNDEGNDHLTTRLARGKDLFLHLEAQPGSHVILRTGGRDDPPQEALLEACELAVHFSKQRNANRANVHVVPIKNVKKPKGAKPGLVYVTGGKTVHLRRDPARLSRVLETLLPEE
;
A
#
# COMPACT_ATOMS: atom_id res chain seq x y z
N ALA A 1 55.12 -6.81 -23.35
CA ALA A 1 54.99 -5.58 -24.13
C ALA A 1 53.55 -5.33 -24.60
N LEU A 2 52.89 -6.25 -25.33
CA LEU A 2 51.49 -6.06 -25.79
C LEU A 2 50.44 -5.94 -24.66
N LYS A 3 50.65 -6.61 -23.51
CA LYS A 3 49.76 -6.52 -22.34
C LYS A 3 49.65 -5.12 -21.71
N ARG A 4 50.52 -4.16 -22.04
CA ARG A 4 50.44 -2.77 -21.54
C ARG A 4 50.04 -1.75 -22.61
N ALA A 5 49.93 -2.18 -23.87
CA ALA A 5 49.68 -1.31 -25.03
C ALA A 5 48.20 -1.25 -25.46
N THR A 6 47.31 -1.96 -24.75
CA THR A 6 45.87 -2.03 -25.06
C THR A 6 45.06 -1.57 -23.86
N ILE A 7 43.86 -1.05 -24.11
CA ILE A 7 42.90 -0.66 -23.05
C ILE A 7 42.63 -1.84 -22.11
N ALA A 8 42.42 -3.04 -22.67
CA ALA A 8 42.22 -4.25 -21.88
C ALA A 8 43.44 -4.61 -21.02
N GLY A 9 44.64 -4.37 -21.55
CA GLY A 9 45.89 -4.53 -20.82
C GLY A 9 46.07 -3.55 -19.65
N GLY A 10 45.71 -2.29 -19.86
CA GLY A 10 45.67 -1.27 -18.80
C GLY A 10 44.65 -1.60 -17.71
N GLN A 11 43.45 -2.05 -18.11
CA GLN A 11 42.41 -2.49 -17.17
C GLN A 11 42.83 -3.70 -16.35
N LEU A 12 43.54 -4.66 -16.95
CA LEU A 12 44.08 -5.82 -16.23
C LEU A 12 45.13 -5.41 -15.21
N ALA A 13 46.07 -4.52 -15.59
CA ALA A 13 47.09 -4.01 -14.67
C ALA A 13 46.46 -3.24 -13.50
N GLU A 14 45.48 -2.38 -13.75
CA GLU A 14 44.75 -1.64 -12.71
C GLU A 14 44.01 -2.61 -11.76
N ALA A 15 43.43 -3.68 -12.30
CA ALA A 15 42.77 -4.71 -11.48
C ALA A 15 43.77 -5.51 -10.63
N GLU A 16 44.94 -5.84 -11.15
CA GLU A 16 46.02 -6.53 -10.43
C GLU A 16 46.57 -5.68 -9.29
N GLU A 17 46.85 -4.39 -9.54
CA GLU A 17 47.29 -3.44 -8.52
C GLU A 17 46.23 -3.27 -7.43
N ARG A 18 44.96 -3.13 -7.83
CA ARG A 18 43.84 -3.01 -6.89
C ARG A 18 43.66 -4.28 -6.04
N ARG A 19 43.87 -5.46 -6.63
CA ARG A 19 43.84 -6.73 -5.90
C ARG A 19 44.96 -6.80 -4.87
N ALA A 20 46.21 -6.48 -5.26
CA ALA A 20 47.34 -6.49 -4.35
C ALA A 20 47.14 -5.52 -3.17
N PHE A 21 46.57 -4.34 -3.44
CA PHE A 21 46.19 -3.39 -2.40
C PHE A 21 45.16 -3.98 -1.41
N LEU A 22 44.12 -4.65 -1.90
CA LEU A 22 43.10 -5.27 -1.06
C LEU A 22 43.63 -6.45 -0.25
N GLU A 23 44.54 -7.25 -0.81
CA GLU A 23 45.19 -8.36 -0.11
C GLU A 23 46.07 -7.84 1.03
N SER A 24 46.90 -6.82 0.78
CA SER A 24 47.69 -6.14 1.82
C SER A 24 46.82 -5.53 2.92
N LEU A 25 45.73 -4.85 2.55
CA LEU A 25 44.79 -4.26 3.49
C LEU A 25 44.10 -5.33 4.36
N ARG A 26 43.73 -6.48 3.77
CA ARG A 26 43.16 -7.60 4.52
C ARG A 26 44.15 -8.09 5.56
N ASP A 27 45.38 -8.36 5.16
CA ASP A 27 46.40 -8.92 6.05
C ASP A 27 46.72 -7.94 7.20
N GLU A 28 46.72 -6.63 6.92
CA GLU A 28 46.87 -5.59 7.94
C GLU A 28 45.69 -5.55 8.93
N ILE A 29 44.45 -5.65 8.44
CA ILE A 29 43.24 -5.72 9.27
C ILE A 29 43.26 -6.98 10.15
N GLU A 30 43.62 -8.13 9.58
CA GLU A 30 43.72 -9.39 10.32
C GLU A 30 44.77 -9.32 11.43
N ALA A 31 45.92 -8.68 11.15
CA ALA A 31 46.98 -8.48 12.15
C ALA A 31 46.56 -7.57 13.32
N HIS A 32 45.59 -6.67 13.11
CA HIS A 32 45.12 -5.70 14.11
C HIS A 32 43.66 -5.95 14.52
N ALA A 33 43.13 -7.16 14.29
CA ALA A 33 41.72 -7.47 14.50
C ALA A 33 41.24 -7.23 15.95
N GLU A 34 42.14 -7.31 16.93
CA GLU A 34 41.85 -7.08 18.36
C GLU A 34 42.17 -5.67 18.85
N ASP A 35 42.68 -4.77 17.99
CA ASP A 35 43.03 -3.38 18.33
C ASP A 35 42.07 -2.38 17.63
N PRO A 36 41.04 -1.87 18.35
CA PRO A 36 40.06 -0.96 17.79
C PRO A 36 40.66 0.39 17.35
N GLU A 37 41.74 0.86 17.99
CA GLU A 37 42.36 2.15 17.68
C GLU A 37 43.17 2.04 16.38
N ALA A 38 43.92 0.95 16.22
CA ALA A 38 44.61 0.65 14.97
C ALA A 38 43.63 0.45 13.79
N LEU A 39 42.52 -0.26 14.00
CA LEU A 39 41.48 -0.42 12.99
C LEU A 39 40.81 0.91 12.61
N ALA A 40 40.58 1.81 13.58
CA ALA A 40 40.05 3.15 13.32
C ALA A 40 41.04 3.99 12.51
N ALA A 41 42.34 3.89 12.80
CA ALA A 41 43.39 4.56 12.03
C ALA A 41 43.46 4.04 10.58
N ILE A 42 43.33 2.73 10.36
CA ILE A 42 43.26 2.12 9.03
C ILE A 42 42.01 2.62 8.27
N ALA A 43 40.85 2.65 8.93
CA ALA A 43 39.60 3.13 8.33
C ALA A 43 39.65 4.63 7.95
N GLY A 44 40.42 5.44 8.70
CA GLY A 44 40.61 6.86 8.45
C GLY A 44 41.50 7.21 7.25
N ARG A 45 42.21 6.22 6.67
CA ARG A 45 43.04 6.45 5.48
C ARG A 45 42.16 6.74 4.27
N ASP A 46 42.49 7.78 3.50
CA ASP A 46 41.75 8.22 2.32
C ASP A 46 41.34 7.10 1.35
N ALA A 47 42.25 6.18 1.05
CA ALA A 47 41.97 5.06 0.15
C ALA A 47 40.94 4.08 0.73
N VAL A 48 41.01 3.83 2.04
CA VAL A 48 40.11 2.92 2.77
C VAL A 48 38.75 3.59 2.99
N ALA A 49 38.72 4.86 3.37
CA ALA A 49 37.50 5.66 3.50
C ALA A 49 36.69 5.68 2.19
N ARG A 50 37.35 5.82 1.03
CA ARG A 50 36.70 5.73 -0.29
C ARG A 50 36.14 4.33 -0.59
N LEU A 51 36.83 3.26 -0.16
CA LEU A 51 36.32 1.90 -0.28
C LEU A 51 35.10 1.67 0.60
N LEU A 52 35.14 2.13 1.86
CA LEU A 52 34.02 2.06 2.79
C LEU A 52 32.81 2.84 2.26
N ALA A 53 33.00 4.05 1.73
CA ALA A 53 31.90 4.82 1.15
C ALA A 53 31.21 4.11 -0.03
N ARG A 54 31.94 3.27 -0.77
CA ARG A 54 31.42 2.57 -1.96
C ARG A 54 30.87 1.16 -1.65
N TYR A 55 31.45 0.46 -0.68
CA TYR A 55 31.19 -0.96 -0.44
C TYR A 55 30.79 -1.30 0.99
N ALA A 56 30.79 -0.33 1.92
CA ALA A 56 30.22 -0.58 3.25
C ALA A 56 28.75 -0.99 3.10
N PRO A 57 28.29 -2.00 3.87
CA PRO A 57 26.87 -2.31 3.90
C PRO A 57 26.10 -1.04 4.27
N PRO A 58 24.93 -0.79 3.65
CA PRO A 58 24.08 0.31 4.08
C PRO A 58 23.89 0.20 5.59
N PRO A 59 23.86 1.33 6.33
CA PRO A 59 23.70 1.29 7.77
C PRO A 59 22.51 0.37 8.08
N PRO A 60 22.61 -0.49 9.12
CA PRO A 60 21.51 -1.35 9.49
C PRO A 60 20.27 -0.46 9.56
N ARG A 61 19.20 -0.87 8.87
CA ARG A 61 17.92 -0.14 8.97
C ARG A 61 17.71 0.04 10.46
N PRO A 62 17.44 1.28 10.94
CA PRO A 62 17.29 1.51 12.35
C PRO A 62 16.36 0.43 12.88
N GLU A 63 16.83 -0.34 13.86
CA GLU A 63 16.01 -1.41 14.42
C GLU A 63 14.63 -0.82 14.71
N PRO A 64 13.54 -1.49 14.31
CA PRO A 64 12.22 -0.99 14.64
C PRO A 64 12.21 -0.79 16.14
N ARG A 65 12.17 0.48 16.58
CA ARG A 65 12.26 0.86 17.98
C ARG A 65 11.37 -0.08 18.79
N PRO A 66 11.86 -0.74 19.85
CA PRO A 66 11.02 -1.59 20.67
C PRO A 66 9.90 -0.71 21.21
N ASP A 67 8.69 -1.02 20.74
CA ASP A 67 7.42 -0.41 21.06
C ASP A 67 7.31 1.13 21.03
N ALA A 68 7.18 1.66 19.81
CA ALA A 68 6.11 2.63 19.56
C ALA A 68 4.73 1.96 19.36
N ARG A 69 4.55 0.72 19.85
CA ARG A 69 3.22 0.20 20.23
C ARG A 69 2.84 0.79 21.59
N ARG A 70 2.84 2.12 21.70
CA ARG A 70 1.95 2.76 22.66
C ARG A 70 0.54 2.54 22.14
N GLY A 71 -0.08 1.48 22.64
CA GLY A 71 -1.49 1.16 22.54
C GLY A 71 -2.37 2.24 23.16
N GLY A 72 -2.39 3.42 22.55
CA GLY A 72 -3.66 4.10 22.35
C GLY A 72 -4.24 3.53 21.07
N LYS A 73 -5.48 3.03 21.06
CA LYS A 73 -6.24 2.93 19.82
C LYS A 73 -6.17 4.34 19.22
N ARG A 74 -5.31 4.56 18.21
CA ARG A 74 -5.24 5.87 17.56
C ARG A 74 -6.55 6.02 16.83
N VAL A 75 -7.51 6.67 17.50
CA VAL A 75 -8.87 6.86 17.01
C VAL A 75 -8.73 7.46 15.63
N LEU A 76 -9.29 6.76 14.64
CA LEU A 76 -9.20 7.19 13.27
C LEU A 76 -9.87 8.57 13.19
N PRO A 77 -9.23 9.61 12.62
CA PRO A 77 -9.85 10.93 12.51
C PRO A 77 -11.24 10.82 11.89
N LYS A 78 -12.24 11.51 12.44
CA LYS A 78 -13.65 11.40 12.00
C LYS A 78 -13.84 11.53 10.49
N ARG A 79 -13.05 12.39 9.84
CA ARG A 79 -13.07 12.59 8.38
C ARG A 79 -12.70 11.35 7.55
N LEU A 80 -11.95 10.42 8.13
CA LEU A 80 -11.50 9.17 7.50
C LEU A 80 -12.39 7.97 7.88
N GLN A 81 -13.24 8.12 8.90
CA GLN A 81 -14.16 7.06 9.30
C GLN A 81 -15.28 6.93 8.27
N PRO A 82 -15.51 5.73 7.70
CA PRO A 82 -16.63 5.51 6.79
C PRO A 82 -17.96 5.55 7.55
N LYS A 83 -19.06 5.84 6.84
CA LYS A 83 -20.39 5.49 7.34
C LYS A 83 -20.53 3.97 7.27
N ARG A 84 -21.08 3.35 8.31
CA ARG A 84 -21.23 1.90 8.39
C ARG A 84 -22.71 1.55 8.46
N TYR A 85 -23.17 0.61 7.65
CA TYR A 85 -24.54 0.12 7.62
C TYR A 85 -24.53 -1.39 7.84
N ARG A 86 -25.61 -1.94 8.41
CA ARG A 86 -25.81 -3.39 8.42
C ARG A 86 -26.39 -3.81 7.08
N ALA A 87 -25.89 -4.92 6.56
CA ALA A 87 -26.40 -5.55 5.38
C ALA A 87 -27.02 -6.90 5.73
N SER A 88 -27.84 -7.41 4.81
CA SER A 88 -28.41 -8.74 4.89
C SER A 88 -27.33 -9.82 5.12
N GLY A 89 -27.61 -10.78 6.00
CA GLY A 89 -26.69 -11.89 6.32
C GLY A 89 -25.57 -11.53 7.30
N ASP A 90 -25.81 -10.57 8.20
CA ASP A 90 -24.91 -10.08 9.25
C ASP A 90 -23.59 -9.52 8.72
N LEU A 91 -23.66 -8.90 7.54
CA LEU A 91 -22.53 -8.23 6.91
C LEU A 91 -22.58 -6.72 7.17
N GLU A 92 -21.49 -6.03 6.86
CA GLU A 92 -21.42 -4.57 6.96
C GLU A 92 -21.13 -3.94 5.59
N ILE A 93 -21.70 -2.77 5.36
CA ILE A 93 -21.37 -1.91 4.22
C ILE A 93 -20.71 -0.64 4.72
N TRP A 94 -19.53 -0.34 4.21
CA TRP A 94 -18.76 0.85 4.55
C TRP A 94 -18.77 1.83 3.38
N VAL A 95 -19.12 3.08 3.64
CA VAL A 95 -19.23 4.14 2.64
C VAL A 95 -18.29 5.29 2.99
N GLY A 96 -17.40 5.66 2.06
CA GLY A 96 -16.53 6.81 2.23
C GLY A 96 -17.30 8.14 2.16
N LYS A 97 -16.86 9.14 2.95
CA LYS A 97 -17.56 10.44 3.07
C LYS A 97 -16.96 11.54 2.19
N ASN A 98 -15.69 11.39 1.81
CA ASN A 98 -14.90 12.35 1.04
C ASN A 98 -13.73 11.60 0.36
N ASP A 99 -12.96 12.29 -0.48
CA ASP A 99 -11.88 11.67 -1.26
C ASP A 99 -10.75 11.06 -0.42
N GLU A 100 -10.40 11.68 0.72
CA GLU A 100 -9.40 11.14 1.64
C GLU A 100 -9.91 9.90 2.38
N GLY A 101 -11.18 9.91 2.80
CA GLY A 101 -11.86 8.79 3.41
C GLY A 101 -12.06 7.65 2.41
N ASN A 102 -12.37 7.95 1.15
CA ASN A 102 -12.45 7.00 0.04
C ASN A 102 -11.10 6.30 -0.18
N ASP A 103 -10.01 7.07 -0.19
CA ASP A 103 -8.65 6.55 -0.33
C ASP A 103 -8.26 5.67 0.86
N HIS A 104 -8.56 6.13 2.08
CA HIS A 104 -8.27 5.36 3.29
C HIS A 104 -9.10 4.07 3.35
N LEU A 105 -10.37 4.15 2.97
CA LEU A 105 -11.31 3.04 2.93
C LEU A 105 -10.80 1.93 2.00
N THR A 106 -10.40 2.27 0.76
CA THR A 106 -9.96 1.28 -0.23
C THR A 106 -8.56 0.75 0.02
N THR A 107 -7.63 1.59 0.48
CA THR A 107 -6.22 1.19 0.62
C THR A 107 -5.90 0.60 1.99
N ARG A 108 -6.60 1.02 3.06
CA ARG A 108 -6.22 0.68 4.45
C ARG A 108 -7.28 -0.05 5.26
N LEU A 109 -8.57 0.20 5.05
CA LEU A 109 -9.62 -0.44 5.86
C LEU A 109 -10.13 -1.73 5.22
N ALA A 110 -10.42 -1.70 3.92
CA ALA A 110 -10.88 -2.86 3.16
C ALA A 110 -9.76 -3.91 3.01
N ARG A 111 -10.11 -5.20 3.07
CA ARG A 111 -9.15 -6.31 3.09
C ARG A 111 -9.68 -7.55 2.36
N GLY A 112 -8.74 -8.37 1.91
CA GLY A 112 -9.03 -9.73 1.44
C GLY A 112 -10.03 -9.79 0.29
N LYS A 113 -11.18 -10.39 0.56
CA LYS A 113 -12.26 -10.68 -0.40
C LYS A 113 -13.42 -9.68 -0.34
N ASP A 114 -13.25 -8.57 0.38
CA ASP A 114 -14.28 -7.52 0.39
C ASP A 114 -14.56 -7.02 -1.03
N LEU A 115 -15.81 -6.68 -1.29
CA LEU A 115 -16.21 -6.16 -2.59
C LEU A 115 -16.19 -4.63 -2.55
N PHE A 116 -15.50 -4.05 -3.52
CA PHE A 116 -15.55 -2.64 -3.85
C PHE A 116 -16.66 -2.38 -4.86
N LEU A 117 -17.47 -1.36 -4.58
CA LEU A 117 -18.56 -0.90 -5.41
C LEU A 117 -18.40 0.59 -5.68
N HIS A 118 -18.54 0.96 -6.95
CA HIS A 118 -18.50 2.35 -7.39
C HIS A 118 -19.36 2.54 -8.64
N LEU A 119 -19.86 3.76 -8.85
CA LEU A 119 -20.70 4.04 -10.01
C LEU A 119 -19.88 4.07 -11.29
N GLU A 120 -20.34 3.36 -12.31
CA GLU A 120 -19.60 3.29 -13.57
C GLU A 120 -19.52 4.67 -14.24
N ALA A 121 -18.31 5.08 -14.63
CA ALA A 121 -18.01 6.32 -15.35
C ALA A 121 -18.49 7.63 -14.68
N GLN A 122 -18.80 7.61 -13.38
CA GLN A 122 -19.39 8.76 -12.69
C GLN A 122 -18.76 8.96 -11.30
N PRO A 123 -18.62 10.21 -10.84
CA PRO A 123 -18.12 10.48 -9.50
C PRO A 123 -19.14 10.07 -8.44
N GLY A 124 -18.63 9.46 -7.38
CA GLY A 124 -19.41 8.95 -6.26
C GLY A 124 -18.50 8.40 -5.16
N SER A 125 -19.12 8.05 -4.04
CA SER A 125 -18.40 7.52 -2.88
C SER A 125 -17.90 6.10 -3.13
N HIS A 126 -16.76 5.76 -2.53
CA HIS A 126 -16.30 4.38 -2.49
C HIS A 126 -17.17 3.60 -1.49
N VAL A 127 -17.75 2.49 -1.95
CA VAL A 127 -18.55 1.60 -1.11
C VAL A 127 -17.86 0.25 -1.01
N ILE A 128 -17.76 -0.30 0.20
CA ILE A 128 -17.17 -1.61 0.47
C ILE A 128 -18.23 -2.49 1.13
N LEU A 129 -18.56 -3.62 0.52
CA LEU A 129 -19.28 -4.69 1.20
C LEU A 129 -18.26 -5.61 1.88
N ARG A 130 -18.30 -5.65 3.21
CA ARG A 130 -17.47 -6.52 4.04
C ARG A 130 -18.01 -7.94 3.95
N THR A 131 -17.32 -8.81 3.22
CA THR A 131 -17.82 -10.18 2.96
C THR A 131 -17.53 -11.13 4.10
N GLY A 132 -16.76 -10.72 5.11
CA GLY A 132 -16.32 -11.61 6.20
C GLY A 132 -15.47 -12.78 5.70
N GLY A 133 -14.88 -12.68 4.50
CA GLY A 133 -14.11 -13.76 3.86
C GLY A 133 -14.94 -14.71 3.00
N ARG A 134 -16.26 -14.51 2.88
CA ARG A 134 -17.12 -15.27 1.97
C ARG A 134 -16.76 -14.95 0.51
N ASP A 135 -16.70 -15.97 -0.34
CA ASP A 135 -16.51 -15.80 -1.78
C ASP A 135 -17.79 -15.30 -2.48
N ASP A 136 -18.94 -15.74 -1.98
CA ASP A 136 -20.25 -15.36 -2.49
C ASP A 136 -21.11 -14.79 -1.36
N PRO A 137 -21.17 -13.45 -1.20
CA PRO A 137 -22.07 -12.83 -0.24
C PRO A 137 -23.53 -12.90 -0.73
N PRO A 138 -24.51 -12.86 0.19
CA PRO A 138 -25.92 -12.86 -0.19
C PRO A 138 -26.24 -11.80 -1.24
N GLN A 139 -27.04 -12.18 -2.26
CA GLN A 139 -27.42 -11.26 -3.33
C GLN A 139 -28.10 -9.99 -2.79
N GLU A 140 -28.92 -10.12 -1.75
CA GLU A 140 -29.58 -8.97 -1.12
C GLU A 140 -28.56 -7.96 -0.56
N ALA A 141 -27.51 -8.43 0.11
CA ALA A 141 -26.44 -7.59 0.64
C ALA A 141 -25.66 -6.86 -0.45
N LEU A 142 -25.43 -7.55 -1.59
CA LEU A 142 -24.80 -6.95 -2.75
C LEU A 142 -25.65 -5.81 -3.32
N LEU A 143 -26.95 -6.04 -3.47
CA LEU A 143 -27.88 -5.05 -3.99
C LEU A 143 -28.08 -3.86 -3.02
N GLU A 144 -28.13 -4.09 -1.71
CA GLU A 144 -28.11 -3.03 -0.69
C GLU A 144 -26.86 -2.14 -0.82
N ALA A 145 -25.69 -2.75 -1.04
CA ALA A 145 -24.46 -2.00 -1.28
C ALA A 145 -24.51 -1.21 -2.60
N CYS A 146 -25.10 -1.77 -3.66
CA CYS A 146 -25.34 -1.06 -4.92
C CYS A 146 -26.28 0.14 -4.71
N GLU A 147 -27.34 0.00 -3.93
CA GLU A 147 -28.25 1.11 -3.61
C GLU A 147 -27.52 2.26 -2.91
N LEU A 148 -26.62 1.95 -1.96
CA LEU A 148 -25.81 2.95 -1.29
C LEU A 148 -24.81 3.61 -2.25
N ALA A 149 -24.18 2.84 -3.15
CA ALA A 149 -23.25 3.38 -4.14
C ALA A 149 -23.93 4.42 -5.06
N VAL A 150 -25.15 4.14 -5.51
CA VAL A 150 -25.93 5.09 -6.32
C VAL A 150 -26.40 6.27 -5.48
N HIS A 151 -26.88 6.04 -4.25
CA HIS A 151 -27.36 7.10 -3.36
C HIS A 151 -26.27 8.13 -3.02
N PHE A 152 -25.03 7.66 -2.77
CA PHE A 152 -23.88 8.51 -2.48
C PHE A 152 -23.06 8.90 -3.72
N SER A 153 -23.73 9.01 -4.87
CA SER A 153 -23.16 9.47 -6.14
C SER A 153 -23.89 10.69 -6.70
N LYS A 154 -23.39 11.22 -7.83
CA LYS A 154 -24.12 12.26 -8.58
C LYS A 154 -25.42 11.77 -9.22
N GLN A 155 -25.64 10.46 -9.35
CA GLN A 155 -26.86 9.89 -9.94
C GLN A 155 -27.90 9.41 -8.91
N ARG A 156 -27.92 9.99 -7.71
CA ARG A 156 -28.84 9.59 -6.62
C ARG A 156 -30.33 9.53 -7.00
N ASN A 157 -30.74 10.31 -8.00
CA ASN A 157 -32.12 10.42 -8.49
C ASN A 157 -32.41 9.56 -9.74
N ALA A 158 -31.42 8.83 -10.27
CA ALA A 158 -31.63 8.01 -11.47
C ALA A 158 -32.44 6.75 -11.11
N ASN A 159 -33.40 6.37 -11.96
CA ASN A 159 -34.23 5.16 -11.74
C ASN A 159 -33.47 3.85 -12.01
N ARG A 160 -32.42 3.93 -12.83
CA ARG A 160 -31.52 2.83 -13.17
C ARG A 160 -30.08 3.35 -13.14
N ALA A 161 -29.15 2.52 -12.71
CA ALA A 161 -27.75 2.87 -12.69
C ALA A 161 -26.87 1.63 -12.84
N ASN A 162 -25.68 1.82 -13.40
CA ASN A 162 -24.67 0.78 -13.49
C ASN A 162 -23.68 0.93 -12.33
N VAL A 163 -23.57 -0.12 -11.53
CA VAL A 163 -22.63 -0.19 -10.41
C VAL A 163 -21.55 -1.20 -10.76
N HIS A 164 -20.30 -0.75 -10.79
CA HIS A 164 -19.17 -1.63 -10.99
C HIS A 164 -18.78 -2.29 -9.67
N VAL A 165 -18.67 -3.61 -9.67
CA VAL A 165 -18.39 -4.44 -8.49
C VAL A 165 -17.15 -5.27 -8.75
N VAL A 166 -16.18 -5.17 -7.83
CA VAL A 166 -14.89 -5.83 -7.97
C VAL A 166 -14.34 -6.23 -6.59
N PRO A 167 -13.60 -7.34 -6.47
CA PRO A 167 -12.84 -7.60 -5.25
C PRO A 167 -11.81 -6.50 -4.95
N ILE A 168 -11.67 -6.10 -3.69
CA ILE A 168 -10.77 -5.02 -3.28
C ILE A 168 -9.31 -5.27 -3.68
N LYS A 169 -8.89 -6.52 -3.74
CA LYS A 169 -7.54 -6.92 -4.21
C LYS A 169 -7.21 -6.45 -5.63
N ASN A 170 -8.22 -6.18 -6.46
CA ASN A 170 -8.06 -5.67 -7.82
C ASN A 170 -8.17 -4.14 -7.90
N VAL A 171 -8.33 -3.46 -6.77
CA VAL A 171 -8.34 -2.00 -6.68
C VAL A 171 -6.98 -1.54 -6.19
N LYS A 172 -6.31 -0.70 -6.98
CA LYS A 172 -4.97 -0.18 -6.66
C LYS A 172 -4.93 1.33 -6.80
N LYS A 173 -4.30 1.99 -5.82
CA LYS A 173 -4.00 3.41 -5.91
C LYS A 173 -2.68 3.62 -6.67
N PRO A 174 -2.65 4.44 -7.74
CA PRO A 174 -1.40 4.80 -8.40
C PRO A 174 -0.51 5.64 -7.47
N LYS A 175 0.81 5.49 -7.59
CA LYS A 175 1.76 6.26 -6.77
C LYS A 175 1.66 7.75 -7.12
N GLY A 176 1.44 8.59 -6.12
CA GLY A 176 1.31 10.05 -6.30
C GLY A 176 -0.05 10.51 -6.82
N ALA A 177 -1.02 9.61 -6.99
CA ALA A 177 -2.39 9.99 -7.37
C ALA A 177 -3.08 10.82 -6.28
N LYS A 178 -3.98 11.71 -6.73
CA LYS A 178 -4.88 12.47 -5.84
C LYS A 178 -5.72 11.51 -4.98
N PRO A 179 -6.10 11.90 -3.76
CA PRO A 179 -7.04 11.12 -2.94
C PRO A 179 -8.31 10.77 -3.73
N GLY A 180 -8.88 9.59 -3.46
CA GLY A 180 -10.07 9.08 -4.14
C GLY A 180 -9.81 8.44 -5.51
N LEU A 181 -8.68 8.73 -6.18
CA LEU A 181 -8.38 8.11 -7.47
C LEU A 181 -7.83 6.69 -7.30
N VAL A 182 -8.53 5.71 -7.88
CA VAL A 182 -8.13 4.30 -7.90
C VAL A 182 -8.22 3.72 -9.30
N TYR A 183 -7.32 2.78 -9.61
CA TYR A 183 -7.43 1.91 -10.77
C TYR A 183 -8.08 0.61 -10.37
N VAL A 184 -9.03 0.19 -11.20
CA VAL A 184 -9.77 -1.05 -11.02
C VAL A 184 -9.47 -1.96 -12.21
N THR A 185 -9.22 -3.24 -11.94
CA THR A 185 -8.96 -4.23 -12.99
C THR A 185 -9.97 -5.37 -12.92
N GLY A 186 -10.63 -5.62 -14.05
CA GLY A 186 -11.74 -6.59 -14.13
C GLY A 186 -12.91 -6.18 -13.23
N GLY A 187 -13.74 -7.16 -12.87
CA GLY A 187 -14.97 -6.92 -12.12
C GLY A 187 -16.21 -7.26 -12.96
N LYS A 188 -17.37 -6.94 -12.41
CA LYS A 188 -18.66 -7.13 -13.05
C LYS A 188 -19.51 -5.88 -12.86
N THR A 189 -20.32 -5.55 -13.86
CA THR A 189 -21.27 -4.45 -13.77
C THR A 189 -22.63 -5.00 -13.37
N VAL A 190 -23.20 -4.43 -12.31
CA VAL A 190 -24.57 -4.71 -11.87
C VAL A 190 -25.46 -3.60 -12.42
N HIS A 191 -26.42 -3.99 -13.27
CA HIS A 191 -27.45 -3.10 -13.77
C HIS A 191 -28.58 -2.99 -12.74
N LEU A 192 -28.48 -1.99 -11.87
CA LEU A 192 -29.43 -1.80 -10.78
C LEU A 192 -30.68 -1.07 -11.27
N ARG A 193 -31.86 -1.66 -11.04
CA ARG A 193 -33.13 -0.93 -10.98
C ARG A 193 -33.37 -0.53 -9.54
N ARG A 194 -33.56 0.77 -9.28
CA ARG A 194 -33.71 1.29 -7.93
C ARG A 194 -34.95 0.78 -7.24
N ASP A 195 -34.78 0.39 -5.99
CA ASP A 195 -35.85 0.04 -5.07
C ASP A 195 -35.81 0.99 -3.85
N PRO A 196 -36.69 2.01 -3.79
CA PRO A 196 -36.73 2.95 -2.68
C PRO A 196 -36.96 2.29 -1.32
N ALA A 197 -37.70 1.18 -1.27
CA ALA A 197 -37.96 0.46 -0.03
C ALA A 197 -36.68 -0.21 0.48
N ARG A 198 -35.89 -0.83 -0.41
CA ARG A 198 -34.57 -1.40 -0.09
C ARG A 198 -33.61 -0.33 0.41
N LEU A 199 -33.52 0.80 -0.29
CA LEU A 199 -32.67 1.91 0.11
C LEU A 199 -33.05 2.42 1.51
N SER A 200 -34.34 2.57 1.79
CA SER A 200 -34.82 3.05 3.09
C SER A 200 -34.41 2.09 4.21
N ARG A 201 -34.66 0.78 4.04
CA ARG A 201 -34.25 -0.25 5.01
C ARG A 201 -32.77 -0.20 5.34
N VAL A 202 -31.90 -0.13 4.32
CA VAL A 202 -30.44 -0.12 4.58
C VAL A 202 -30.00 1.19 5.24
N LEU A 203 -30.59 2.34 4.89
CA LEU A 203 -30.24 3.63 5.51
C LEU A 203 -30.59 3.68 7.00
N GLU A 204 -31.70 3.04 7.41
CA GLU A 204 -32.11 2.93 8.81
C GLU A 204 -31.15 2.09 9.67
N THR A 205 -30.30 1.27 9.03
CA THR A 205 -29.33 0.40 9.73
C THR A 205 -27.98 1.09 10.02
N LEU A 206 -27.92 2.42 9.89
CA LEU A 206 -26.71 3.20 10.13
C LEU A 206 -26.16 2.92 11.54
N LEU A 207 -24.92 2.42 11.58
CA LEU A 207 -24.19 2.16 12.81
C LEU A 207 -23.53 3.44 13.32
N PRO A 208 -23.38 3.60 14.65
CA PRO A 208 -22.72 4.76 15.23
C PRO A 208 -21.24 4.85 14.81
N GLU A 209 -20.71 6.08 14.77
CA GLU A 209 -19.28 6.33 14.58
C GLU A 209 -18.50 5.91 15.84
N GLU A 210 -17.24 5.47 15.66
CA GLU A 210 -16.35 5.02 16.75
C GLU A 210 -15.45 6.13 17.29
#